data_AF-A0A4Y2LBQ3-F1
#
_entry.id   AF-A0A4Y2LBQ3-F1
#
_cell.length_a   1.000
_cell.length_b   1.000
_cell.length_c   1.000
_cell.angle_alpha   90.00
_cell.angle_beta   90.00
_cell.angle_gamma   90.00
#
_symmetry.space_group_name_H-M   'P 1'
#
loop_
_entity.id
_entity.type
_entity.pdbx_description
1 polymer ?
#
loop_
_entity_poly.entity_id
_entity_poly.type
_entity_poly.pdbx_seq_one_letter_code
_entity_poly.pdbx_strand_id
1 'polypeptide(L)'
;MSKRNSFSISLCKNIETVFKIPNPNPVEGDSPAKDLDVSSTRSQKIPTESLSKVAGVSSVELLINQIIDFNLEPDVSENLISLLQELIKIYANKFRDIKAGVRDSIVDKVITPFIKLFKDRETAHLTTIFDLKSRHIDITERQYQAKIRDCESTIESLKGKLSIINIELVEYKHDFKESSKSLIETTKQVKSFITRAAATFSEVTSRPVMARASVLAQRDNHVLLLRPKKESTSEDNRKRIETALTTRNSPARISRISKVSRGGLIIEAPTPDDLQALEAEIKCVPTLEAHFYISKPKRCRQQIILIGV
;
A
#
# COMPACT_ATOMS: atom_id res chain seq x y z
N MET A 1 -25.20 16.97 15.67
CA MET A 1 -23.81 16.61 16.06
C MET A 1 -23.22 15.71 14.99
N SER A 2 -22.33 16.25 14.15
CA SER A 2 -21.69 15.54 13.04
C SER A 2 -20.21 15.37 13.36
N LYS A 3 -19.77 14.14 13.68
CA LYS A 3 -18.36 13.80 13.83
C LYS A 3 -17.83 13.43 12.44
N ARG A 4 -17.16 14.38 11.79
CA ARG A 4 -16.37 14.15 10.57
C ARG A 4 -15.06 13.47 10.98
N ASN A 5 -14.77 12.34 10.34
CA ASN A 5 -13.57 11.54 10.53
C ASN A 5 -12.29 12.38 10.37
N SER A 6 -11.47 12.44 11.43
CA SER A 6 -10.26 13.26 11.52
C SER A 6 -8.95 12.51 11.19
N PHE A 7 -9.01 11.37 10.50
CA PHE A 7 -7.82 10.55 10.24
C PHE A 7 -7.14 10.83 8.90
N SER A 8 -7.83 11.40 7.92
CA SER A 8 -7.25 11.74 6.61
C SER A 8 -6.64 13.14 6.53
N ILE A 9 -6.96 14.04 7.47
CA ILE A 9 -6.47 15.44 7.46
C ILE A 9 -5.11 15.57 8.18
N SER A 10 -4.74 14.64 9.05
CA SER A 10 -3.50 14.72 9.83
C SER A 10 -2.23 14.36 9.06
N LEU A 11 -2.33 13.62 7.94
CA LEU A 11 -1.17 13.25 7.12
C LEU A 11 -0.83 14.28 6.03
N CYS A 12 -1.77 15.17 5.65
CA CYS A 12 -1.53 16.21 4.65
C CYS A 12 -0.90 17.49 5.20
N LYS A 13 -0.85 17.68 6.54
CA LYS A 13 -0.35 18.93 7.15
C LYS A 13 1.13 18.92 7.52
N ASN A 14 1.84 17.80 7.37
CA ASN A 14 3.25 17.68 7.79
C ASN A 14 4.24 17.50 6.63
N ILE A 15 3.85 17.80 5.39
CA ILE A 15 4.78 17.87 4.25
C ILE A 15 4.65 19.24 3.59
N GLU A 16 5.07 20.28 4.31
CA GLU A 16 5.50 21.54 3.69
C GLU A 16 7.00 21.42 3.41
N THR A 17 7.36 20.73 2.33
CA THR A 17 8.68 20.91 1.72
C THR A 17 8.54 22.02 0.68
N VAL A 18 8.89 23.25 1.10
CA VAL A 18 9.09 24.38 0.20
C VAL A 18 10.31 24.08 -0.68
N PHE A 19 10.09 23.42 -1.81
CA PHE A 19 11.05 23.39 -2.92
C PHE A 19 10.60 24.41 -3.96
N LYS A 20 11.17 25.61 -3.89
CA LYS A 20 10.97 26.67 -4.87
C LYS A 20 11.93 26.41 -6.04
N ILE A 21 11.40 25.91 -7.15
CA ILE A 21 12.15 25.78 -8.41
C ILE A 21 12.39 27.21 -8.95
N PRO A 22 13.65 27.63 -9.24
CA PRO A 22 13.89 28.87 -9.96
C PRO A 22 13.45 28.72 -11.41
N ASN A 23 12.48 29.52 -11.83
CA ASN A 23 12.11 29.66 -13.24
C ASN A 23 13.10 30.65 -13.90
N PRO A 24 13.58 30.40 -15.14
CA PRO A 24 14.51 31.30 -15.81
C PRO A 24 13.76 32.55 -16.30
N ASN A 25 14.20 33.74 -15.84
CA ASN A 25 13.70 35.02 -16.33
C ASN A 25 14.13 35.28 -17.79
N PRO A 26 13.30 35.99 -18.58
CA PRO A 26 13.79 36.89 -19.61
C PRO A 26 13.72 38.36 -19.13
N VAL A 27 14.89 39.01 -19.19
CA VAL A 27 15.19 40.39 -19.66
C VAL A 27 14.28 41.58 -19.24
N GLU A 28 14.93 42.49 -18.51
CA GLU A 28 14.90 43.98 -18.46
C GLU A 28 13.60 44.79 -18.35
N GLY A 29 13.62 45.75 -17.40
CA GLY A 29 12.80 46.96 -17.45
C GLY A 29 12.53 47.64 -16.08
N ASP A 30 13.31 48.70 -15.79
CA ASP A 30 13.04 49.87 -14.93
C ASP A 30 13.03 49.81 -13.38
N SER A 31 14.14 50.31 -12.79
CA SER A 31 14.33 51.45 -11.84
C SER A 31 13.52 51.57 -10.51
N PRO A 32 13.95 52.37 -9.49
CA PRO A 32 15.29 52.76 -9.00
C PRO A 32 15.49 52.66 -7.45
N ALA A 33 16.74 52.86 -7.02
CA ALA A 33 17.20 53.40 -5.72
C ALA A 33 16.93 52.64 -4.40
N LYS A 34 18.03 52.24 -3.72
CA LYS A 34 18.45 52.83 -2.43
C LYS A 34 19.82 52.33 -1.98
N ASP A 35 20.60 53.30 -1.53
CA ASP A 35 21.97 53.22 -1.01
C ASP A 35 22.12 52.28 0.18
N LEU A 36 23.26 51.58 0.21
CA LEU A 36 23.96 51.24 1.45
C LEU A 36 25.45 51.00 1.15
N ASP A 37 26.23 52.00 1.53
CA ASP A 37 27.68 52.04 1.65
C ASP A 37 28.27 50.79 2.29
N VAL A 38 29.20 50.11 1.59
CA VAL A 38 30.29 49.36 2.23
C VAL A 38 31.56 49.44 1.35
N SER A 39 32.52 50.21 1.85
CA SER A 39 33.98 50.06 1.74
C SER A 39 34.60 49.81 0.35
N SER A 40 35.02 50.92 -0.27
CA SER A 40 35.92 50.97 -1.42
C SER A 40 37.32 50.45 -1.05
N THR A 41 37.67 49.24 -1.48
CA THR A 41 39.06 48.77 -1.57
C THR A 41 39.57 49.00 -2.99
N ARG A 42 39.99 50.24 -3.21
CA ARG A 42 41.05 50.70 -4.13
C ARG A 42 41.60 49.62 -5.08
N SER A 43 40.97 49.47 -6.24
CA SER A 43 41.60 48.87 -7.42
C SER A 43 42.80 49.74 -7.83
N GLN A 44 44.00 49.32 -7.48
CA GLN A 44 45.22 49.89 -8.04
C GLN A 44 45.36 49.39 -9.47
N LYS A 45 44.87 50.20 -10.41
CA LYS A 45 45.23 50.13 -11.82
C LYS A 45 46.75 50.39 -11.91
N ILE A 46 47.51 49.37 -12.35
CA ILE A 46 48.97 49.45 -12.53
C ILE A 46 49.28 50.44 -13.67
N PRO A 47 50.23 51.39 -13.52
CA PRO A 47 50.72 52.22 -14.63
C PRO A 47 51.51 51.36 -15.63
N THR A 48 50.96 51.12 -16.82
CA THR A 48 51.40 50.05 -17.75
C THR A 48 52.43 50.47 -18.81
N GLU A 49 52.94 51.70 -18.84
CA GLU A 49 53.65 52.17 -20.06
C GLU A 49 55.19 52.17 -20.02
N SER A 50 55.84 51.92 -18.87
CA SER A 50 57.30 52.05 -18.75
C SER A 50 58.09 50.76 -18.47
N LEU A 51 57.44 49.66 -18.05
CA LEU A 51 58.12 48.42 -17.64
C LEU A 51 58.15 47.31 -18.71
N SER A 52 57.27 47.34 -19.72
CA SER A 52 57.18 46.31 -20.76
C SER A 52 58.37 46.24 -21.72
N LYS A 53 59.32 47.20 -21.62
CA LYS A 53 60.55 47.22 -22.43
C LYS A 53 61.62 46.24 -21.91
N VAL A 54 61.44 45.66 -20.72
CA VAL A 54 62.38 44.70 -20.13
C VAL A 54 62.02 43.28 -20.62
N ALA A 55 62.91 42.66 -21.40
CA ALA A 55 62.72 41.28 -21.89
C ALA A 55 62.40 40.32 -20.72
N GLY A 56 61.39 39.48 -20.88
CA GLY A 56 60.85 38.57 -19.86
C GLY A 56 59.67 39.14 -19.05
N VAL A 57 59.53 40.47 -18.91
CA VAL A 57 58.42 41.07 -18.13
C VAL A 57 57.08 40.88 -18.84
N SER A 58 57.01 41.10 -20.15
CA SER A 58 55.78 40.91 -20.93
C SER A 58 55.27 39.46 -20.93
N SER A 59 56.19 38.48 -20.90
CA SER A 59 55.82 37.07 -20.81
C SER A 59 55.21 36.73 -19.44
N VAL A 60 55.73 37.33 -18.36
CA VAL A 60 55.16 37.16 -17.02
C VAL A 60 53.81 37.88 -16.89
N GLU A 61 53.64 39.06 -17.47
CA GLU A 61 52.35 39.76 -17.53
C GLU A 61 51.29 38.94 -18.27
N LEU A 62 51.68 38.28 -19.36
CA LEU A 62 50.80 37.37 -20.11
C LEU A 62 50.39 36.15 -19.27
N LEU A 63 51.29 35.59 -18.46
CA LEU A 63 50.98 34.51 -17.53
C LEU A 63 50.02 34.95 -16.41
N ILE A 64 50.16 36.18 -15.90
CA ILE A 64 49.22 36.75 -14.91
C ILE A 64 47.81 36.80 -15.49
N ASN A 65 47.66 37.29 -16.72
CA ASN A 65 46.35 37.31 -17.39
C ASN A 65 45.78 35.89 -17.59
N GLN A 66 46.62 34.94 -17.98
CA GLN A 66 46.21 33.54 -18.10
C GLN A 66 45.72 32.95 -16.77
N ILE A 67 46.38 33.26 -15.64
CA ILE A 67 45.96 32.79 -14.32
C ILE A 67 44.60 33.36 -13.94
N ILE A 68 44.35 34.63 -14.24
CA ILE A 68 43.04 35.27 -14.02
C ILE A 68 41.97 34.55 -14.87
N ASP A 69 42.28 34.26 -16.13
CA ASP A 69 41.36 33.57 -17.04
C ASP A 69 41.08 32.11 -16.65
N PHE A 70 41.99 31.46 -15.91
CA PHE A 70 41.79 30.08 -15.46
C PHE A 70 40.73 29.96 -14.36
N ASN A 71 40.31 31.07 -13.76
CA ASN A 71 39.28 31.11 -12.72
C ASN A 71 39.54 30.08 -11.60
N LEU A 72 40.82 29.99 -11.20
CA LEU A 72 41.26 29.17 -10.06
C LEU A 72 40.64 29.72 -8.76
N GLU A 73 40.75 28.96 -7.69
CA GLU A 73 40.38 29.43 -6.35
C GLU A 73 41.04 30.79 -6.04
N PRO A 74 40.30 31.80 -5.52
CA PRO A 74 40.79 33.16 -5.35
C PRO A 74 42.12 33.24 -4.60
N ASP A 75 42.24 32.51 -3.48
CA ASP A 75 43.45 32.50 -2.66
C ASP A 75 44.66 31.94 -3.43
N VAL A 76 44.46 30.93 -4.28
CA VAL A 76 45.53 30.33 -5.09
C VAL A 76 45.95 31.29 -6.22
N SER A 77 44.96 31.89 -6.88
CA SER A 77 45.18 32.88 -7.93
C SER A 77 45.94 34.11 -7.40
N GLU A 78 45.50 34.67 -6.27
CA GLU A 78 46.14 35.82 -5.62
C GLU A 78 47.59 35.54 -5.23
N ASN A 79 47.86 34.37 -4.64
CA ASN A 79 49.22 33.95 -4.27
C ASN A 79 50.13 33.81 -5.49
N LEU A 80 49.67 33.16 -6.57
CA LEU A 80 50.45 33.01 -7.80
C LEU A 80 50.72 34.35 -8.47
N ILE A 81 49.72 35.22 -8.55
CA ILE A 81 49.85 36.57 -9.12
C ILE A 81 50.84 37.40 -8.30
N SER A 82 50.78 37.35 -6.98
CA SER A 82 51.71 38.05 -6.09
C SER A 82 53.17 37.64 -6.34
N LEU A 83 53.44 36.33 -6.44
CA LEU A 83 54.77 35.80 -6.74
C LEU A 83 55.28 36.23 -8.13
N LEU A 84 54.41 36.25 -9.15
CA LEU A 84 54.76 36.72 -10.48
C LEU A 84 55.01 38.23 -10.53
N GLN A 85 54.26 39.02 -9.75
CA GLN A 85 54.52 40.45 -9.59
C GLN A 85 55.86 40.72 -8.90
N GLU A 86 56.24 39.91 -7.92
CA GLU A 86 57.57 39.99 -7.30
C GLU A 86 58.67 39.66 -8.31
N LEU A 87 58.46 38.65 -9.15
CA LEU A 87 59.39 38.31 -10.23
C LEU A 87 59.55 39.45 -11.25
N ILE A 88 58.46 40.12 -11.63
CA ILE A 88 58.51 41.32 -12.49
C ILE A 88 59.37 42.40 -11.86
N LYS A 89 59.20 42.66 -10.55
CA LYS A 89 60.03 43.64 -9.82
C LYS A 89 61.50 43.27 -9.84
N ILE A 90 61.84 41.98 -9.66
CA ILE A 90 63.21 41.49 -9.75
C ILE A 90 63.78 41.72 -11.15
N TYR A 91 63.05 41.35 -12.20
CA TYR A 91 63.48 41.52 -13.58
C TYR A 91 63.69 42.99 -13.95
N ALA A 92 62.81 43.88 -13.49
CA ALA A 92 62.96 45.32 -13.69
C ALA A 92 64.17 45.91 -12.94
N ASN A 93 64.39 45.50 -11.68
CA ASN A 93 65.48 46.04 -10.84
C ASN A 93 66.85 45.48 -11.19
N LYS A 94 66.91 44.23 -11.67
CA LYS A 94 68.15 43.48 -11.95
C LYS A 94 68.36 43.22 -13.45
N PHE A 95 67.75 44.03 -14.31
CA PHE A 95 67.73 43.79 -15.76
C PHE A 95 69.11 43.77 -16.43
N ARG A 96 70.11 44.44 -15.84
CA ARG A 96 71.52 44.45 -16.28
C ARG A 96 72.32 43.26 -15.74
N ASP A 97 71.94 42.74 -14.57
CA ASP A 97 72.63 41.66 -13.88
C ASP A 97 72.23 40.28 -14.45
N ILE A 98 70.99 40.16 -14.92
CA ILE A 98 70.44 38.92 -15.49
C ILE A 98 70.33 39.09 -17.00
N LYS A 99 70.85 38.15 -17.80
CA LYS A 99 70.70 38.20 -19.27
C LYS A 99 69.24 37.97 -19.67
N ALA A 100 68.76 38.70 -20.68
CA ALA A 100 67.40 38.57 -21.24
C ALA A 100 67.02 37.11 -21.52
N GLY A 101 67.87 36.37 -22.27
CA GLY A 101 67.60 34.97 -22.59
C GLY A 101 67.54 34.02 -21.39
N VAL A 102 68.16 34.38 -20.24
CA VAL A 102 68.01 33.61 -19.00
C VAL A 102 66.65 33.87 -18.37
N ARG A 103 66.17 35.12 -18.39
CA ARG A 103 64.82 35.47 -17.89
C ARG A 103 63.75 34.77 -18.73
N ASP A 104 63.85 34.87 -20.05
CA ASP A 104 62.91 34.20 -20.95
C ASP A 104 62.96 32.68 -20.76
N SER A 105 64.16 32.10 -20.61
CA SER A 105 64.29 30.67 -20.35
C SER A 105 63.71 30.23 -19.00
N ILE A 106 63.74 31.07 -17.95
CA ILE A 106 63.11 30.75 -16.66
C ILE A 106 61.59 30.77 -16.82
N VAL A 107 61.05 31.80 -17.48
CA VAL A 107 59.61 31.91 -17.72
C VAL A 107 59.11 30.73 -18.54
N ASP A 108 59.73 30.44 -19.67
CA ASP A 108 59.25 29.41 -20.60
C ASP A 108 59.47 27.98 -20.10
N LYS A 109 60.63 27.69 -19.48
CA LYS A 109 60.97 26.31 -19.10
C LYS A 109 60.60 25.92 -17.69
N VAL A 110 60.37 26.90 -16.81
CA VAL A 110 60.06 26.64 -15.40
C VAL A 110 58.65 27.10 -15.10
N ILE A 111 58.39 28.40 -15.24
CA ILE A 111 57.16 29.00 -14.72
C ILE A 111 55.93 28.56 -15.51
N THR A 112 56.00 28.63 -16.85
CA THR A 112 54.88 28.23 -17.72
C THR A 112 54.46 26.76 -17.52
N PRO A 113 55.39 25.77 -17.48
CA PRO A 113 55.03 24.39 -17.16
C PRO A 113 54.40 24.20 -15.79
N PHE A 114 54.88 24.92 -14.76
CA PHE A 114 54.30 24.85 -13.42
C PHE A 114 52.86 25.35 -13.38
N ILE A 115 52.59 26.50 -13.99
CA ILE A 115 51.23 27.07 -14.09
C ILE A 115 50.31 26.11 -14.84
N LYS A 116 50.79 25.52 -15.94
CA LYS A 116 50.04 24.53 -16.72
C LYS A 116 49.69 23.30 -15.88
N LEU A 117 50.62 22.80 -15.07
CA LEU A 117 50.38 21.65 -14.19
C LEU A 117 49.24 21.92 -13.19
N PHE A 118 49.18 23.11 -12.60
CA PHE A 118 48.09 23.50 -11.71
C PHE A 118 46.74 23.48 -12.42
N LYS A 119 46.68 24.11 -13.60
CA LYS A 119 45.47 24.13 -14.44
C LYS A 119 45.00 22.73 -14.81
N ASP A 120 45.91 21.89 -15.31
CA ASP A 120 45.59 20.54 -15.77
C ASP A 120 45.05 19.69 -14.61
N ARG A 121 45.66 19.82 -13.42
CA ARG A 121 45.22 19.12 -12.20
C ARG A 121 43.84 19.57 -11.74
N GLU A 122 43.59 20.87 -11.70
CA GLU A 122 42.28 21.41 -11.32
C GLU A 122 41.18 20.99 -12.30
N THR A 123 41.47 21.07 -13.60
CA THR A 123 40.56 20.61 -14.66
C THR A 123 40.20 19.12 -14.48
N ALA A 124 41.20 18.27 -14.19
CA ALA A 124 40.96 16.85 -13.94
C ALA A 124 40.11 16.60 -12.68
N HIS A 125 40.35 17.34 -11.60
CA HIS A 125 39.55 17.23 -10.37
C HIS A 125 38.12 17.70 -10.60
N LEU A 126 37.90 18.84 -11.24
CA LEU A 126 36.56 19.35 -11.56
C LEU A 126 35.78 18.38 -12.46
N THR A 127 36.44 17.80 -13.46
CA THR A 127 35.85 16.77 -14.32
C THR A 127 35.43 15.56 -13.50
N THR A 128 36.29 15.07 -12.61
CA THR A 128 36.00 13.92 -11.73
C THR A 128 34.83 14.21 -10.78
N ILE A 129 34.79 15.39 -10.18
CA ILE A 129 33.69 15.82 -9.29
C ILE A 129 32.37 15.85 -10.06
N PHE A 130 32.37 16.42 -11.27
CA PHE A 130 31.18 16.49 -12.11
C PHE A 130 30.67 15.08 -12.46
N ASP A 131 31.58 14.18 -12.82
CA ASP A 131 31.25 12.81 -13.22
C ASP A 131 30.75 11.96 -12.04
N LEU A 132 31.28 12.19 -10.83
CA LEU A 132 30.76 11.56 -9.61
C LEU A 132 29.37 12.09 -9.24
N LYS A 133 29.15 13.41 -9.38
CA LYS A 133 27.87 14.06 -9.09
C LYS A 133 26.77 13.60 -10.04
N SER A 134 27.08 13.37 -11.31
CA SER A 134 26.12 12.90 -12.31
C SER A 134 25.69 11.44 -12.10
N ARG A 135 26.57 10.56 -11.65
CA ARG A 135 26.27 9.12 -11.52
C ARG A 135 25.36 8.77 -10.34
N HIS A 136 25.65 9.25 -9.13
CA HIS A 136 25.02 8.71 -7.92
C HIS A 136 23.64 9.30 -7.61
N ILE A 137 23.46 10.59 -7.89
CA ILE A 137 22.24 11.30 -7.55
C ILE A 137 21.14 10.95 -8.56
N ASP A 138 21.46 10.96 -9.85
CA ASP A 138 20.49 10.81 -10.94
C ASP A 138 19.90 9.40 -11.04
N ILE A 139 20.73 8.35 -10.88
CA ILE A 139 20.25 6.96 -10.96
C ILE A 139 19.34 6.64 -9.77
N THR A 140 19.74 7.01 -8.56
CA THR A 140 19.01 6.70 -7.33
C THR A 140 17.71 7.49 -7.25
N GLU A 141 17.74 8.78 -7.59
CA GLU A 141 16.56 9.63 -7.63
C GLU A 141 15.53 9.12 -8.65
N ARG A 142 15.95 8.78 -9.88
CA ARG A 142 15.06 8.21 -10.90
C ARG A 142 14.41 6.91 -10.44
N GLN A 143 15.16 6.04 -9.75
CA GLN A 143 14.61 4.79 -9.21
C GLN A 143 13.54 5.05 -8.15
N TYR A 144 13.78 5.98 -7.22
CA TYR A 144 12.76 6.33 -6.22
C TYR A 144 11.54 7.00 -6.85
N GLN A 145 11.73 7.92 -7.80
CA GLN A 145 10.62 8.53 -8.54
C GLN A 145 9.78 7.47 -9.30
N ALA A 146 10.41 6.45 -9.89
CA ALA A 146 9.69 5.36 -10.54
C ALA A 146 8.86 4.55 -9.54
N LYS A 147 9.40 4.23 -8.36
CA LYS A 147 8.67 3.54 -7.29
C LYS A 147 7.50 4.36 -6.76
N ILE A 148 7.66 5.69 -6.63
CA ILE A 148 6.58 6.59 -6.21
C ILE A 148 5.41 6.52 -7.22
N ARG A 149 5.71 6.62 -8.52
CA ARG A 149 4.67 6.53 -9.57
C ARG A 149 3.94 5.19 -9.57
N ASP A 150 4.65 4.09 -9.32
CA ASP A 150 4.05 2.75 -9.24
C ASP A 150 3.10 2.63 -8.02
N CYS A 151 3.53 3.15 -6.87
CA CYS A 151 2.68 3.24 -5.68
C CYS A 151 1.44 4.12 -5.93
N GLU A 152 1.59 5.28 -6.57
CA GLU A 152 0.47 6.16 -6.92
C GLU A 152 -0.54 5.47 -7.85
N SER A 153 -0.05 4.75 -8.86
CA SER A 153 -0.89 3.96 -9.76
C SER A 153 -1.67 2.88 -9.01
N THR A 154 -1.01 2.18 -8.08
CA THR A 154 -1.64 1.17 -7.24
C THR A 154 -2.73 1.76 -6.34
N ILE A 155 -2.45 2.92 -5.71
CA ILE A 155 -3.42 3.64 -4.88
C ILE A 155 -4.65 4.02 -5.71
N GLU A 156 -4.45 4.54 -6.92
CA GLU A 156 -5.55 4.98 -7.77
C GLU A 156 -6.40 3.79 -8.26
N SER A 157 -5.77 2.67 -8.59
CA SER A 157 -6.46 1.42 -8.91
C SER A 157 -7.33 0.93 -7.74
N LEU A 158 -6.78 0.95 -6.51
CA LEU A 158 -7.51 0.53 -5.31
C LEU A 158 -8.69 1.46 -4.99
N LYS A 159 -8.53 2.77 -5.16
CA LYS A 159 -9.65 3.73 -5.02
C LYS A 159 -10.75 3.44 -6.03
N GLY A 160 -10.40 3.16 -7.28
CA GLY A 160 -11.36 2.77 -8.31
C GLY A 160 -12.17 1.53 -7.92
N LYS A 161 -11.48 0.47 -7.49
CA LYS A 161 -12.12 -0.76 -6.98
C LYS A 161 -13.04 -0.48 -5.79
N LEU A 162 -12.59 0.32 -4.83
CA LEU A 162 -13.38 0.70 -3.66
C LEU A 162 -14.64 1.47 -4.04
N SER A 163 -14.55 2.36 -5.03
CA SER A 163 -15.70 3.11 -5.55
C SER A 163 -16.76 2.18 -6.15
N ILE A 164 -16.36 1.20 -6.95
CA ILE A 164 -17.27 0.22 -7.57
C ILE A 164 -18.00 -0.59 -6.50
N ILE A 165 -17.25 -1.18 -5.56
CA ILE A 165 -17.82 -1.95 -4.43
C ILE A 165 -18.78 -1.08 -3.60
N ASN A 166 -18.45 0.19 -3.41
CA ASN A 166 -19.31 1.10 -2.67
C ASN A 166 -20.64 1.39 -3.41
N ILE A 167 -20.62 1.46 -4.75
CA ILE A 167 -21.84 1.59 -5.56
C ILE A 167 -22.70 0.32 -5.41
N GLU A 168 -22.10 -0.86 -5.62
CA GLU A 168 -22.80 -2.15 -5.48
C GLU A 168 -23.41 -2.31 -4.08
N LEU A 169 -22.69 -1.92 -3.02
CA LEU A 169 -23.19 -1.98 -1.66
C LEU A 169 -24.41 -1.06 -1.43
N VAL A 170 -24.42 0.12 -2.07
CA VAL A 170 -25.55 1.03 -2.01
C VAL A 170 -26.78 0.45 -2.73
N GLU A 171 -26.56 -0.21 -3.88
CA GLU A 171 -27.62 -0.91 -4.62
C GLU A 171 -28.19 -2.07 -3.80
N TYR A 172 -27.35 -2.95 -3.25
CA TYR A 172 -27.81 -4.04 -2.39
C TYR A 172 -28.58 -3.56 -1.17
N LYS A 173 -28.15 -2.45 -0.57
CA LYS A 173 -28.87 -1.82 0.55
C LYS A 173 -30.24 -1.32 0.12
N HIS A 174 -30.37 -0.77 -1.09
CA HIS A 174 -31.64 -0.35 -1.65
C HIS A 174 -32.58 -1.54 -1.86
N ASP A 175 -32.11 -2.58 -2.55
CA ASP A 175 -32.89 -3.78 -2.87
C ASP A 175 -33.34 -4.53 -1.62
N PHE A 176 -32.46 -4.60 -0.61
CA PHE A 176 -32.80 -5.17 0.69
C PHE A 176 -33.92 -4.38 1.39
N LYS A 177 -33.87 -3.05 1.33
CA LYS A 177 -34.90 -2.19 1.94
C LYS A 177 -36.24 -2.35 1.24
N GLU A 178 -36.24 -2.49 -0.08
CA GLU A 178 -37.44 -2.74 -0.87
C GLU A 178 -38.03 -4.12 -0.58
N SER A 179 -37.19 -5.16 -0.58
CA SER A 179 -37.58 -6.54 -0.23
C SER A 179 -38.15 -6.62 1.18
N SER A 180 -37.54 -5.93 2.15
CA SER A 180 -38.04 -5.86 3.53
C SER A 180 -39.43 -5.22 3.61
N LYS A 181 -39.69 -4.13 2.89
CA LYS A 181 -41.01 -3.50 2.83
C LYS A 181 -42.06 -4.44 2.25
N SER A 182 -41.74 -5.08 1.12
CA SER A 182 -42.62 -6.04 0.45
C SER A 182 -42.97 -7.23 1.35
N LEU A 183 -41.98 -7.76 2.08
CA LEU A 183 -42.20 -8.83 3.05
C LEU A 183 -43.14 -8.40 4.19
N ILE A 184 -42.95 -7.20 4.75
CA ILE A 184 -43.82 -6.65 5.79
C ILE A 184 -45.25 -6.51 5.27
N GLU A 185 -45.43 -6.03 4.04
CA GLU A 185 -46.74 -5.88 3.41
C GLU A 185 -47.41 -7.24 3.17
N THR A 186 -46.69 -8.20 2.62
CA THR A 186 -47.16 -9.58 2.41
C THR A 186 -47.55 -10.22 3.75
N THR A 187 -46.76 -10.02 4.80
CA THR A 187 -47.06 -10.52 6.14
C THR A 187 -48.35 -9.90 6.69
N LYS A 188 -48.58 -8.60 6.46
CA LYS A 188 -49.85 -7.94 6.84
C LYS A 188 -51.04 -8.52 6.08
N GLN A 189 -50.89 -8.78 4.78
CA GLN A 189 -51.95 -9.41 3.97
C GLN A 189 -52.24 -10.85 4.43
N VAL A 190 -51.20 -11.67 4.66
CA VAL A 190 -51.39 -13.03 5.19
C VAL A 190 -52.09 -12.99 6.55
N LYS A 191 -51.69 -12.06 7.43
CA LYS A 191 -52.35 -11.88 8.73
C LYS A 191 -53.82 -11.51 8.56
N SER A 192 -54.18 -10.64 7.62
CA SER A 192 -55.59 -10.29 7.38
C SER A 192 -56.39 -11.48 6.82
N PHE A 193 -55.81 -12.30 5.94
CA PHE A 193 -56.44 -13.54 5.47
C PHE A 193 -56.68 -14.53 6.61
N ILE A 194 -55.70 -14.72 7.50
CA ILE A 194 -55.85 -15.59 8.68
C ILE A 194 -56.97 -15.07 9.58
N THR A 195 -56.99 -13.76 9.89
CA THR A 195 -58.06 -13.18 10.73
C THR A 195 -59.44 -13.32 10.08
N ARG A 196 -59.53 -13.21 8.75
CA ARG A 196 -60.79 -13.39 8.01
C ARG A 196 -61.24 -14.86 7.92
N ALA A 197 -60.29 -15.80 7.83
CA ALA A 197 -60.56 -17.23 7.77
C ALA A 197 -60.72 -17.88 9.16
N ALA A 198 -60.32 -17.19 10.22
CA ALA A 198 -60.52 -17.62 11.59
C ALA A 198 -62.02 -17.58 11.91
N ALA A 199 -62.62 -18.77 12.05
CA ALA A 199 -64.02 -18.91 12.43
C ALA A 199 -64.27 -18.20 13.76
N THR A 200 -65.30 -17.37 13.82
CA THR A 200 -65.71 -16.69 15.05
C THR A 200 -66.21 -17.72 16.05
N PHE A 201 -66.05 -17.47 17.36
CA PHE A 201 -66.44 -18.41 18.42
C PHE A 201 -67.89 -18.91 18.28
N SER A 202 -68.81 -18.05 17.81
CA SER A 202 -70.22 -18.36 17.51
C SER A 202 -70.42 -19.32 16.33
N GLU A 203 -69.50 -19.30 15.35
CA GLU A 203 -69.53 -20.13 14.14
C GLU A 203 -68.97 -21.54 14.41
N VAL A 204 -68.07 -21.65 15.40
CA VAL A 204 -67.53 -22.92 15.89
C VAL A 204 -68.55 -23.66 16.77
N THR A 205 -69.33 -22.95 17.60
CA THR A 205 -70.34 -23.55 18.48
C THR A 205 -71.64 -23.96 17.77
N SER A 206 -71.90 -23.45 16.56
CA SER A 206 -73.10 -23.77 15.76
C SER A 206 -72.90 -24.88 14.72
N ARG A 207 -71.69 -25.44 14.60
CA ARG A 207 -71.38 -26.52 13.64
C ARG A 207 -71.81 -27.89 14.20
N PRO A 208 -72.53 -28.73 13.43
CA PRO A 208 -72.88 -30.07 13.88
C PRO A 208 -71.61 -30.93 14.00
N VAL A 209 -71.45 -31.59 15.16
CA VAL A 209 -70.33 -32.49 15.45
C VAL A 209 -70.47 -33.75 14.61
N MET A 210 -69.81 -33.79 13.45
CA MET A 210 -69.50 -35.07 12.80
C MET A 210 -68.25 -35.65 13.45
N ALA A 211 -68.40 -36.81 14.08
CA ALA A 211 -67.32 -37.58 14.67
C ALA A 211 -66.22 -37.84 13.62
N ARG A 212 -65.09 -37.15 13.75
CA ARG A 212 -63.88 -37.49 13.00
C ARG A 212 -63.29 -38.75 13.62
N ALA A 213 -63.25 -39.82 12.85
CA ALA A 213 -62.40 -40.97 13.13
C ALA A 213 -60.97 -40.48 13.38
N SER A 214 -60.34 -40.99 14.43
CA SER A 214 -58.94 -40.74 14.74
C SER A 214 -58.09 -41.18 13.55
N VAL A 215 -57.54 -40.21 12.82
CA VAL A 215 -56.48 -40.49 11.84
C VAL A 215 -55.27 -40.93 12.64
N LEU A 216 -55.04 -42.24 12.67
CA LEU A 216 -53.75 -42.84 13.01
C LEU A 216 -52.73 -42.24 12.04
N ALA A 217 -52.08 -41.16 12.46
CA ALA A 217 -50.93 -40.61 11.73
C ALA A 217 -49.83 -41.68 11.80
N GLN A 218 -49.77 -42.54 10.78
CA GLN A 218 -48.59 -43.31 10.46
C GLN A 218 -47.48 -42.29 10.20
N ARG A 219 -46.72 -41.96 11.25
CA ARG A 219 -45.44 -41.27 11.10
C ARG A 219 -44.46 -42.30 10.57
N ASP A 220 -44.31 -42.36 9.26
CA ASP A 220 -43.16 -43.03 8.66
C ASP A 220 -41.92 -42.21 9.00
N ASN A 221 -41.36 -42.48 10.17
CA ASN A 221 -40.13 -41.84 10.61
C ASN A 221 -38.97 -42.42 9.80
N HIS A 222 -38.35 -41.59 8.97
CA HIS A 222 -37.11 -41.93 8.28
C HIS A 222 -35.96 -41.74 9.26
N VAL A 223 -35.29 -42.84 9.66
CA VAL A 223 -34.31 -42.82 10.75
C VAL A 223 -32.93 -43.35 10.35
N LEU A 224 -31.87 -42.64 10.76
CA LEU A 224 -30.49 -43.08 10.73
C LEU A 224 -29.94 -43.32 12.14
N LEU A 225 -29.30 -44.46 12.34
CA LEU A 225 -28.63 -44.80 13.59
C LEU A 225 -27.11 -44.69 13.42
N LEU A 226 -26.50 -43.85 14.26
CA LEU A 226 -25.07 -43.63 14.35
C LEU A 226 -24.55 -44.25 15.65
N ARG A 227 -23.66 -45.23 15.53
CA ARG A 227 -22.97 -45.82 16.68
C ARG A 227 -21.51 -45.40 16.67
N PRO A 228 -20.98 -44.80 17.74
CA PRO A 228 -19.57 -44.42 17.77
C PRO A 228 -18.70 -45.68 17.80
N LYS A 229 -17.56 -45.67 17.09
CA LYS A 229 -16.63 -46.81 17.03
C LYS A 229 -15.85 -47.00 18.34
N LYS A 230 -15.72 -45.93 19.14
CA LYS A 230 -15.18 -45.92 20.50
C LYS A 230 -16.24 -45.35 21.44
N GLU A 231 -16.28 -45.80 22.68
CA GLU A 231 -17.24 -45.25 23.64
C GLU A 231 -17.00 -43.75 23.86
N SER A 232 -18.06 -42.97 23.74
CA SER A 232 -18.05 -41.53 23.95
C SER A 232 -19.40 -41.05 24.48
N THR A 233 -19.49 -39.77 24.84
CA THR A 233 -20.74 -39.20 25.33
C THR A 233 -21.66 -38.81 24.17
N SER A 234 -22.98 -38.97 24.34
CA SER A 234 -23.96 -38.63 23.30
C SER A 234 -24.02 -37.12 23.02
N GLU A 235 -23.72 -36.28 24.00
CA GLU A 235 -23.69 -34.81 23.82
C GLU A 235 -22.49 -34.36 22.97
N ASP A 236 -21.30 -34.91 23.22
CA ASP A 236 -20.12 -34.56 22.40
C ASP A 236 -20.30 -35.04 20.96
N ASN A 237 -20.86 -36.23 20.77
CA ASN A 237 -21.18 -36.74 19.44
C ASN A 237 -22.24 -35.90 18.73
N ARG A 238 -23.24 -35.41 19.47
CA ARG A 238 -24.28 -34.54 18.92
C ARG A 238 -23.68 -33.23 18.43
N LYS A 239 -22.84 -32.59 19.24
CA LYS A 239 -22.11 -31.37 18.85
C LYS A 239 -21.25 -31.60 17.62
N ARG A 240 -20.51 -32.72 17.55
CA ARG A 240 -19.67 -33.06 16.38
C ARG A 240 -20.47 -33.13 15.08
N ILE A 241 -21.67 -33.72 15.13
CA ILE A 241 -22.55 -33.82 13.95
C ILE A 241 -23.15 -32.46 13.61
N GLU A 242 -23.72 -31.74 14.59
CA GLU A 242 -24.31 -30.41 14.36
C GLU A 242 -23.27 -29.42 13.80
N THR A 243 -22.05 -29.41 14.32
CA THR A 243 -20.94 -28.60 13.80
C THR A 243 -20.59 -29.02 12.37
N ALA A 244 -20.41 -30.31 12.08
CA ALA A 244 -20.06 -30.77 10.74
C ALA A 244 -21.11 -30.40 9.68
N LEU A 245 -22.40 -30.54 10.00
CA LEU A 245 -23.50 -30.19 9.11
C LEU A 245 -23.63 -28.67 8.92
N THR A 246 -23.38 -27.88 9.98
CA THR A 246 -23.41 -26.42 9.91
C THR A 246 -22.24 -25.87 9.10
N THR A 247 -21.02 -26.37 9.31
CA THR A 247 -19.82 -25.91 8.59
C THR A 247 -19.90 -26.18 7.09
N ARG A 248 -20.60 -27.24 6.67
CA ARG A 248 -20.74 -27.62 5.25
C ARG A 248 -22.02 -27.11 4.58
N ASN A 249 -22.86 -26.36 5.29
CA ASN A 249 -24.18 -25.94 4.82
C ASN A 249 -24.99 -27.11 4.26
N SER A 250 -25.10 -28.19 5.04
CA SER A 250 -25.87 -29.38 4.68
C SER A 250 -27.26 -29.03 4.16
N PRO A 251 -27.69 -29.56 3.00
CA PRO A 251 -29.07 -29.43 2.55
C PRO A 251 -30.05 -30.34 3.32
N ALA A 252 -29.55 -31.29 4.11
CA ALA A 252 -30.37 -32.31 4.76
C ALA A 252 -31.13 -31.75 5.97
N ARG A 253 -32.46 -31.88 5.96
CA ARG A 253 -33.31 -31.42 7.05
C ARG A 253 -33.39 -32.48 8.15
N ILE A 254 -33.14 -32.07 9.39
CA ILE A 254 -33.24 -32.94 10.57
C ILE A 254 -34.50 -32.56 11.35
N SER A 255 -35.35 -33.55 11.64
CA SER A 255 -36.53 -33.39 12.50
C SER A 255 -36.16 -33.54 13.98
N ARG A 256 -35.31 -34.53 14.30
CA ARG A 256 -34.95 -34.81 15.70
C ARG A 256 -33.62 -35.56 15.78
N ILE A 257 -32.85 -35.27 16.83
CA ILE A 257 -31.69 -36.08 17.24
C ILE A 257 -31.97 -36.63 18.63
N SER A 258 -31.93 -37.96 18.76
CA SER A 258 -32.20 -38.70 20.00
C SER A 258 -30.95 -39.46 20.45
N LYS A 259 -30.71 -39.54 21.77
CA LYS A 259 -29.59 -40.27 22.35
C LYS A 259 -29.85 -41.78 22.42
N VAL A 260 -28.79 -42.57 22.25
CA VAL A 260 -28.78 -44.03 22.39
C VAL A 260 -27.65 -44.42 23.35
N SER A 261 -27.69 -45.67 23.85
CA SER A 261 -26.64 -46.23 24.69
C SER A 261 -25.25 -46.13 24.05
N ARG A 262 -24.21 -46.07 24.90
CA ARG A 262 -22.80 -45.96 24.51
C ARG A 262 -22.48 -44.76 23.60
N GLY A 263 -23.19 -43.66 23.77
CA GLY A 263 -22.97 -42.43 22.98
C GLY A 263 -23.56 -42.44 21.58
N GLY A 264 -24.33 -43.47 21.21
CA GLY A 264 -25.00 -43.53 19.91
C GLY A 264 -26.06 -42.43 19.74
N LEU A 265 -26.40 -42.15 18.48
CA LEU A 265 -27.37 -41.14 18.09
C LEU A 265 -28.35 -41.69 17.05
N ILE A 266 -29.62 -41.33 17.22
CA ILE A 266 -30.70 -41.58 16.26
C ILE A 266 -31.08 -40.24 15.66
N ILE A 267 -31.01 -40.13 14.33
CA ILE A 267 -31.40 -38.93 13.61
C ILE A 267 -32.64 -39.23 12.77
N GLU A 268 -33.69 -38.46 13.00
CA GLU A 268 -34.96 -38.52 12.28
C GLU A 268 -34.96 -37.42 11.21
N ALA A 269 -35.28 -37.81 9.97
CA ALA A 269 -35.43 -36.93 8.83
C ALA A 269 -36.90 -36.89 8.37
N PRO A 270 -37.39 -35.76 7.83
CA PRO A 270 -38.78 -35.61 7.43
C PRO A 270 -39.09 -36.33 6.11
N THR A 271 -38.09 -36.59 5.26
CA THR A 271 -38.25 -37.28 3.97
C THR A 271 -37.16 -38.35 3.80
N PRO A 272 -37.36 -39.37 2.92
CA PRO A 272 -36.32 -40.36 2.64
C PRO A 272 -35.13 -39.75 1.88
N ASP A 273 -35.37 -38.68 1.10
CA ASP A 273 -34.32 -37.96 0.37
C ASP A 273 -33.40 -37.21 1.33
N ASP A 274 -33.97 -36.55 2.35
CA ASP A 274 -33.21 -35.93 3.45
C ASP A 274 -32.36 -36.97 4.20
N LEU A 275 -32.89 -38.18 4.39
CA LEU A 275 -32.16 -39.27 5.02
C LEU A 275 -30.97 -39.73 4.15
N GLN A 276 -31.16 -39.84 2.84
CA GLN A 276 -30.10 -40.21 1.91
C GLN A 276 -29.02 -39.13 1.81
N ALA A 277 -29.42 -37.85 1.79
CA ALA A 277 -28.50 -36.72 1.83
C ALA A 277 -27.66 -36.72 3.10
N LEU A 278 -28.30 -36.95 4.26
CA LEU A 278 -27.61 -37.04 5.55
C LEU A 278 -26.63 -38.21 5.61
N GLU A 279 -27.00 -39.38 5.07
CA GLU A 279 -26.09 -40.53 4.98
C GLU A 279 -24.87 -40.23 4.09
N ALA A 280 -25.09 -39.63 2.92
CA ALA A 280 -24.03 -39.27 1.98
C ALA A 280 -23.06 -38.25 2.58
N GLU A 281 -23.58 -37.27 3.31
CA GLU A 281 -22.76 -36.24 3.93
C GLU A 281 -21.91 -36.77 5.08
N ILE A 282 -22.47 -37.63 5.94
CA ILE A 282 -21.72 -38.25 7.04
C ILE A 282 -20.59 -39.13 6.48
N LYS A 283 -20.81 -39.83 5.35
CA LYS A 283 -19.75 -40.58 4.64
C LYS A 283 -18.72 -39.67 3.99
N CYS A 284 -19.11 -38.50 3.49
CA CYS A 284 -18.20 -37.53 2.85
C CYS A 284 -17.36 -36.72 3.86
N VAL A 285 -17.60 -36.86 5.17
CA VAL A 285 -16.83 -36.21 6.22
C VAL A 285 -15.87 -37.23 6.84
N PRO A 286 -14.56 -37.18 6.54
CA PRO A 286 -13.59 -38.18 7.00
C PRO A 286 -13.55 -38.31 8.52
N THR A 287 -13.77 -37.21 9.25
CA THR A 287 -13.82 -37.20 10.71
C THR A 287 -15.05 -37.93 11.24
N LEU A 288 -16.21 -37.89 10.57
CA LEU A 288 -17.41 -38.60 11.02
C LEU A 288 -17.40 -40.06 10.55
N GLU A 289 -16.96 -40.34 9.32
CA GLU A 289 -16.82 -41.70 8.79
C GLU A 289 -15.85 -42.54 9.63
N ALA A 290 -14.74 -41.93 10.09
CA ALA A 290 -13.81 -42.60 11.00
C ALA A 290 -14.41 -42.85 12.38
N HIS A 291 -15.29 -41.98 12.87
CA HIS A 291 -15.82 -42.02 14.24
C HIS A 291 -17.13 -42.81 14.41
N PHE A 292 -17.93 -42.99 13.36
CA PHE A 292 -19.25 -43.63 13.47
C PHE A 292 -19.45 -44.83 12.52
N TYR A 293 -20.18 -45.83 12.99
CA TYR A 293 -20.85 -46.82 12.15
C TYR A 293 -22.28 -46.35 11.86
N ILE A 294 -22.61 -46.26 10.59
CA ILE A 294 -23.93 -45.83 10.11
C ILE A 294 -24.77 -47.08 9.81
N SER A 295 -26.00 -47.10 10.32
CA SER A 295 -26.95 -48.17 10.01
C SER A 295 -28.37 -47.62 9.90
N LYS A 296 -29.18 -48.22 9.03
CA LYS A 296 -30.62 -47.96 8.96
C LYS A 296 -31.32 -49.00 9.84
N PRO A 297 -31.91 -48.60 10.98
CA PRO A 297 -32.65 -49.55 11.82
C PRO A 297 -33.83 -50.12 11.02
N LYS A 298 -33.88 -51.45 10.89
CA LYS A 298 -35.04 -52.13 10.28
C LYS A 298 -36.22 -52.02 11.26
N ARG A 299 -37.40 -51.67 10.75
CA ARG A 299 -38.65 -51.60 11.52
C ARG A 299 -38.89 -52.97 12.18
N CYS A 300 -38.84 -53.02 13.51
CA CYS A 300 -39.25 -54.21 14.24
C CYS A 300 -40.76 -54.35 14.01
N ARG A 301 -41.21 -55.49 13.45
CA ARG A 301 -42.65 -55.78 13.35
C ARG A 301 -43.21 -55.77 14.77
N GLN A 302 -44.34 -55.09 14.99
CA GLN A 302 -45.01 -55.11 16.30
C GLN A 302 -45.28 -56.56 16.67
N GLN A 303 -44.60 -57.06 17.71
CA GLN A 303 -44.95 -58.32 18.34
C GLN A 303 -45.92 -57.97 19.46
N ILE A 304 -47.16 -58.43 19.33
CA ILE A 304 -48.14 -58.36 20.41
C ILE A 304 -47.68 -59.38 21.45
N ILE A 305 -47.24 -58.90 22.61
CA ILE A 305 -46.97 -59.75 23.77
C ILE A 305 -48.27 -59.83 24.57
N LEU A 306 -48.95 -60.97 24.48
CA LEU A 306 -50.06 -61.30 25.39
C LEU A 306 -49.42 -61.72 26.71
N ILE A 307 -49.47 -60.84 27.71
CA ILE A 307 -49.14 -61.19 29.10
C ILE A 307 -50.40 -61.83 29.68
N GLY A 308 -50.35 -63.15 29.90
CA GLY A 308 -51.35 -63.88 30.67
C GLY A 308 -51.24 -63.51 32.16
N VAL A 309 -52.41 -63.39 32.79
CA VAL A 309 -52.66 -62.95 34.18
C VAL A 309 -51.84 -63.73 35.20
#